data_AF-A0A530BCL1-F1
#
_entry.id   AF-A0A530BCL1-F1
#
_cell.length_a   1.000
_cell.length_b   1.000
_cell.length_c   1.000
_cell.angle_alpha   90.00
_cell.angle_beta   90.00
_cell.angle_gamma   90.00
#
_symmetry.space_group_name_H-M   'P 1'
#
loop_
_entity.id
_entity.type
_entity.pdbx_description
1 polymer ?
#
loop_
_entity_poly.entity_id
_entity_poly.type
_entity_poly.pdbx_seq_one_letter_code
_entity_poly.pdbx_strand_id
1 'polypeptide(L)'
;AVVLLITDGLERDDVTGLSQEMERLHKSCRRLIWLNPLLRFDGFEARARGVKAMLPHVDEFRAVHNLDALTDLCTSLDRRPAASVDPRRWLRTGGRRAA
;
A
#
# COMPACT_ATOMS: atom_id res chain seq x y z
N ALA A 1 -7.72 -2.85 -15.46
CA ALA A 1 -6.31 -2.39 -15.53
C ALA A 1 -5.58 -2.73 -14.23
N VAL A 2 -4.24 -2.66 -14.23
CA VAL A 2 -3.43 -2.57 -13.00
C VAL A 2 -3.24 -1.09 -12.68
N VAL A 3 -3.39 -0.70 -11.42
CA VAL A 3 -3.21 0.68 -10.96
C VAL A 3 -2.03 0.73 -10.00
N LEU A 4 -1.07 1.63 -10.29
CA LEU A 4 0.00 2.00 -9.39
C LEU A 4 -0.40 3.30 -8.69
N LEU A 5 -0.62 3.23 -7.38
CA LEU A 5 -0.93 4.39 -6.56
C LEU A 5 0.35 4.81 -5.81
N ILE A 6 0.87 6.00 -6.10
CA ILE A 6 2.09 6.53 -5.46
C ILE A 6 1.68 7.64 -4.51
N THR A 7 1.76 7.39 -3.21
CA THR A 7 1.35 8.34 -2.16
C THR A 7 1.88 7.91 -0.79
N ASP A 8 2.04 8.84 0.14
CA ASP A 8 2.39 8.53 1.53
C ASP A 8 1.18 8.17 2.41
N GLY A 9 -0.05 8.38 1.91
CA GLY A 9 -1.30 8.04 2.58
C GLY A 9 -1.64 8.95 3.77
N LEU A 10 -1.06 10.15 3.82
CA LEU A 10 -1.35 11.14 4.85
C LEU A 10 -2.62 11.91 4.52
N GLU A 11 -3.72 11.56 5.19
CA GLU A 11 -4.99 12.29 5.14
C GLU A 11 -5.18 13.10 6.43
N ARG A 12 -5.57 14.38 6.30
CA ARG A 12 -5.74 15.32 7.41
C ARG A 12 -7.21 15.43 7.85
N ASP A 13 -8.14 15.26 6.93
CA ASP A 13 -9.58 15.47 7.16
C ASP A 13 -10.31 14.15 7.48
N ASP A 14 -11.62 14.10 7.20
CA ASP A 14 -12.43 12.90 7.39
C ASP A 14 -11.99 11.78 6.44
N VAL A 15 -11.69 10.61 7.02
CA VAL A 15 -11.23 9.43 6.28
C VAL A 15 -12.37 8.58 5.73
N THR A 16 -13.63 8.91 6.06
CA THR A 16 -14.80 8.18 5.56
C THR A 16 -14.90 8.28 4.03
N GLY A 17 -14.76 9.50 3.49
CA GLY A 17 -14.71 9.74 2.05
C GLY A 17 -13.53 9.02 1.39
N LEU A 18 -12.35 9.07 2.01
CA LEU A 18 -11.16 8.37 1.52
C LEU A 18 -11.38 6.86 1.43
N SER A 19 -11.94 6.23 2.46
CA SER A 19 -12.21 4.78 2.46
C SER A 19 -13.20 4.40 1.35
N GLN A 20 -14.25 5.19 1.14
CA GLN A 20 -15.24 4.93 0.08
C GLN A 20 -14.63 5.05 -1.32
N GLU A 21 -13.83 6.08 -1.57
CA GLU A 21 -13.17 6.26 -2.87
C GLU A 21 -12.07 5.22 -3.11
N MET A 22 -11.37 4.79 -2.06
CA MET A 22 -10.43 3.67 -2.14
C MET A 22 -11.12 2.35 -2.46
N GLU A 23 -12.27 2.07 -1.85
CA GLU A 23 -13.09 0.89 -2.18
C GLU A 23 -13.56 0.93 -3.64
N ARG A 24 -14.02 2.09 -4.12
CA ARG A 24 -14.42 2.28 -5.52
C ARG A 24 -13.25 2.06 -6.47
N LEU A 25 -12.08 2.59 -6.15
CA LEU A 25 -10.87 2.40 -6.94
C LEU A 25 -10.45 0.92 -6.98
N HIS A 26 -10.47 0.23 -5.83
CA HIS A 26 -10.16 -1.20 -5.74
C HIS A 26 -11.08 -2.02 -6.63
N LYS A 27 -12.39 -1.79 -6.56
CA LYS A 27 -13.40 -2.45 -7.41
C LYS A 27 -13.27 -2.11 -8.90
N SER A 28 -12.65 -0.98 -9.24
CA SER A 28 -12.48 -0.50 -10.62
C SER A 28 -11.22 -1.05 -11.29
N CYS A 29 -10.36 -1.75 -10.56
CA CYS A 29 -9.13 -2.31 -11.10
C CYS A 29 -8.98 -3.80 -10.76
N ARG A 30 -8.15 -4.50 -11.53
CA ARG A 30 -7.84 -5.91 -11.27
C ARG A 30 -6.82 -6.06 -10.14
N ARG A 31 -5.99 -5.03 -9.94
CA ARG A 31 -4.86 -5.02 -9.02
C ARG A 31 -4.52 -3.57 -8.68
N LEU A 32 -4.63 -3.20 -7.41
CA LEU A 32 -4.26 -1.90 -6.86
C LEU A 32 -2.97 -2.05 -6.04
N ILE A 33 -1.87 -1.52 -6.57
CA ILE A 33 -0.55 -1.57 -5.92
C ILE A 33 -0.24 -0.20 -5.36
N TRP A 34 -0.13 -0.11 -4.04
CA TRP A 34 0.26 1.11 -3.36
C TRP A 34 1.77 1.14 -3.10
N LEU A 35 2.41 2.08 -3.77
CA LEU A 35 3.82 2.44 -3.67
C LEU A 35 3.99 3.58 -2.67
N ASN A 36 4.41 3.26 -1.45
CA ASN A 36 4.55 4.26 -0.38
C ASN A 36 6.03 4.65 -0.17
N PRO A 37 6.40 5.93 -0.41
CA PRO A 37 7.78 6.38 -0.28
C PRO A 37 8.28 6.37 1.17
N LEU A 38 7.38 6.44 2.17
CA LEU A 38 7.75 6.46 3.59
C LEU A 38 8.19 5.09 4.12
N LEU A 39 7.93 4.00 3.40
CA LEU A 39 8.36 2.65 3.81
C LEU A 39 9.88 2.46 3.84
N ARG A 40 10.65 3.42 3.30
CA ARG A 40 12.12 3.42 3.41
C ARG A 40 12.65 3.72 4.81
N PHE A 41 11.79 4.21 5.70
CA PHE A 41 12.19 4.58 7.04
C PHE A 41 11.89 3.45 8.02
N ASP A 42 12.91 2.98 8.75
CA ASP A 42 12.79 1.87 9.72
C ASP A 42 11.75 2.11 10.83
N GLY A 43 11.41 3.39 11.07
CA GLY A 43 10.40 3.83 12.04
C GLY A 43 8.99 3.95 11.46
N PHE A 44 8.75 3.59 10.21
CA PHE A 44 7.41 3.69 9.63
C PHE A 44 6.43 2.77 10.37
N GLU A 45 5.31 3.35 10.78
CA GLU A 45 4.20 2.63 11.39
C GLU A 45 2.89 3.03 10.71
N ALA A 46 2.03 2.05 10.43
CA ALA A 46 0.69 2.26 9.86
C ALA A 46 -0.32 2.82 10.89
N ARG A 47 0.05 3.92 11.56
CA ARG A 47 -0.76 4.55 12.62
C ARG A 47 -1.68 5.64 12.09
N ALA A 48 -1.26 6.35 11.03
CA ALA A 48 -2.02 7.44 10.44
C ALA A 48 -3.42 6.97 9.98
N ARG A 49 -4.43 7.83 10.20
CA ARG A 49 -5.83 7.48 9.89
C ARG A 49 -6.02 7.21 8.39
N GLY A 50 -5.42 8.03 7.53
CA GLY A 50 -5.44 7.81 6.08
C GLY A 50 -4.85 6.47 5.69
N VAL A 51 -3.67 6.13 6.21
CA VAL A 51 -3.02 4.84 5.98
C VAL A 51 -3.92 3.67 6.41
N LYS A 52 -4.53 3.75 7.59
CA LYS A 52 -5.46 2.71 8.08
C LYS A 52 -6.72 2.60 7.22
N ALA A 53 -7.22 3.70 6.69
CA ALA A 53 -8.40 3.71 5.82
C ALA A 53 -8.10 3.12 4.43
N MET A 54 -6.90 3.33 3.91
CA MET A 54 -6.48 2.86 2.58
C MET A 54 -6.04 1.39 2.57
N LEU A 55 -5.33 0.94 3.61
CA LEU A 55 -4.71 -0.39 3.69
C LEU A 55 -5.63 -1.58 3.36
N PRO A 56 -6.91 -1.60 3.80
CA PRO A 56 -7.82 -2.71 3.48
C PRO A 56 -8.19 -2.84 1.99
N HIS A 57 -8.02 -1.77 1.22
CA HIS A 57 -8.51 -1.64 -0.16
C HIS A 57 -7.41 -1.80 -1.21
N VAL A 58 -6.17 -2.02 -0.80
CA VAL A 58 -5.07 -2.25 -1.74
C VAL A 58 -4.75 -3.75 -1.78
N ASP A 59 -4.29 -4.24 -2.93
CA ASP A 59 -3.87 -5.63 -3.05
C ASP A 59 -2.42 -5.81 -2.59
N GLU A 60 -1.59 -4.78 -2.80
CA GLU A 60 -0.19 -4.78 -2.45
C GLU A 60 0.26 -3.44 -1.88
N PHE A 61 1.16 -3.51 -0.90
CA PHE A 61 1.76 -2.35 -0.26
C PHE A 61 3.28 -2.49 -0.29
N ARG A 62 3.97 -1.62 -1.03
CA ARG A 62 5.40 -1.73 -1.37
C ARG A 62 6.11 -0.40 -1.19
N ALA A 63 7.40 -0.47 -0.87
CA ALA A 63 8.27 0.71 -0.87
C ALA A 63 8.63 1.11 -2.32
N VAL A 64 8.87 2.41 -2.57
CA VAL A 64 9.19 2.96 -3.91
C VAL A 64 10.43 3.86 -3.90
N HIS A 65 11.47 3.45 -3.16
CA HIS A 65 12.59 4.33 -2.86
C HIS A 65 13.88 4.03 -3.64
N ASN A 66 13.88 3.07 -4.57
CA ASN A 66 15.00 2.81 -5.48
C ASN A 66 14.55 2.07 -6.77
N LEU A 67 15.43 2.06 -7.78
CA LEU A 67 15.22 1.39 -9.08
C LEU A 67 15.07 -0.14 -8.95
N ASP A 68 15.69 -0.73 -7.92
CA ASP A 68 15.57 -2.15 -7.62
C ASP A 68 14.13 -2.51 -7.22
N ALA A 69 13.49 -1.69 -6.37
CA ALA A 69 12.08 -1.87 -6.00
C ALA A 69 11.12 -1.73 -7.21
N LEU A 70 11.50 -0.92 -8.21
CA LEU A 70 10.75 -0.80 -9.47
C LEU A 70 10.96 -2.02 -10.38
N THR A 71 12.15 -2.62 -10.34
CA THR A 71 12.48 -3.86 -11.07
C THR A 71 11.77 -5.07 -10.44
N ASP A 72 11.71 -5.12 -9.11
CA ASP A 72 10.90 -6.08 -8.36
C ASP A 72 9.40 -5.93 -8.66
N LEU A 73 8.93 -4.69 -8.82
CA LEU A 73 7.57 -4.41 -9.27
C LEU A 73 7.32 -4.99 -10.66
N CYS A 74 8.20 -4.71 -11.64
CA CYS A 74 8.10 -5.28 -12.99
C CYS A 74 8.07 -6.83 -12.95
N THR A 75 8.99 -7.44 -12.19
CA THR A 75 9.04 -8.91 -12.01
C THR A 75 7.78 -9.46 -11.38
N SER A 76 7.17 -8.73 -10.44
CA SER A 76 5.92 -9.11 -9.80
C SER A 76 4.67 -8.83 -10.64
N LEU A 77 4.75 -7.99 -11.66
CA LEU A 77 3.69 -7.87 -12.66
C LEU A 77 3.70 -9.07 -13.62
N ASP A 78 4.89 -9.63 -13.87
CA ASP A 78 5.09 -10.83 -14.71
C ASP A 78 4.78 -12.15 -13.99
N ARG A 79 4.78 -12.17 -12.64
CA ARG A 79 4.62 -13.38 -11.81
C ARG A 79 3.62 -13.20 -10.67
N ARG A 80 3.35 -14.26 -9.91
CA ARG A 80 2.50 -14.21 -8.71
C ARG A 80 3.19 -13.40 -7.59
N PRO A 81 2.49 -12.46 -6.91
CA PRO A 81 3.11 -11.61 -5.88
C PRO A 81 3.58 -12.40 -4.64
N ALA A 82 4.64 -11.90 -4.01
CA ALA A 82 5.24 -12.48 -2.80
C ALA A 82 4.41 -12.17 -1.54
N ALA A 83 4.49 -13.02 -0.52
CA ALA A 83 3.73 -12.82 0.72
C ALA A 83 4.17 -11.58 1.53
N SER A 84 5.36 -11.03 1.28
CA SER A 84 5.89 -9.84 1.94
C SER A 84 5.09 -8.57 1.64
N VAL A 85 4.38 -8.54 0.51
CA VAL A 85 3.66 -7.35 0.04
C VAL A 85 2.18 -7.34 0.41
N ASP A 86 1.72 -8.36 1.15
CA ASP A 86 0.35 -8.48 1.63
C ASP A 86 0.02 -7.37 2.66
N PRO A 87 -0.91 -6.46 2.35
CA PRO A 87 -1.31 -5.34 3.23
C PRO A 87 -1.88 -5.80 4.57
N ARG A 88 -2.44 -7.01 4.66
CA ARG A 88 -3.00 -7.57 5.91
C ARG A 88 -1.94 -7.73 7.00
N ARG A 89 -0.67 -7.87 6.63
CA ARG A 89 0.44 -7.85 7.60
C ARG A 89 0.48 -6.53 8.37
N TRP A 90 0.07 -5.42 7.78
CA TRP A 90 0.02 -4.13 8.46
C TRP A 90 -1.23 -3.98 9.34
N LEU A 91 -2.34 -4.62 8.97
CA LEU A 91 -3.58 -4.63 9.75
C LEU A 91 -3.48 -5.48 11.03
N ARG A 92 -2.79 -6.63 10.97
CA ARG A 92 -2.70 -7.56 12.10
C ARG A 92 -1.72 -7.12 13.19
N THR A 93 -0.78 -6.24 12.88
CA THR A 93 0.42 -6.10 13.71
C THR A 93 0.38 -4.94 14.69
N GLY A 94 -0.68 -4.12 14.72
CA GLY A 94 -0.87 -3.11 15.77
C GLY A 94 0.35 -2.21 16.07
N GLY A 95 1.30 -2.06 15.13
CA GLY A 95 2.53 -1.28 15.30
C GLY A 95 3.88 -1.99 15.45
N ARG A 96 4.14 -3.22 14.95
CA ARG A 96 5.53 -3.75 14.92
C ARG A 96 5.97 -4.43 13.61
N ARG A 97 6.78 -3.69 12.84
CA ARG A 97 7.80 -4.08 11.84
C ARG A 97 7.44 -5.12 10.76
N ALA A 98 7.44 -4.66 9.51
CA ALA A 98 7.99 -5.44 8.41
C ALA A 98 9.50 -5.16 8.37
N ALA A 99 10.30 -6.19 8.63
CA ALA A 99 11.71 -6.26 8.25
C ALA A 99 11.81 -6.97 6.89
#